data_AF-A0AAU2X0T1-F1
#
_entry.id   AF-A0AAU2X0T1-F1
#
_cell.length_a   1.000
_cell.length_b   1.000
_cell.length_c   1.000
_cell.angle_alpha   90.00
_cell.angle_beta   90.00
_cell.angle_gamma   90.00
#
_symmetry.space_group_name_H-M   'P 1'
#
loop_
_entity.id
_entity.type
_entity.pdbx_description
1 polymer ?
#
loop_
_entity_poly.entity_id
_entity_poly.type
_entity_poly.pdbx_seq_one_letter_code
_entity_poly.pdbx_strand_id
1 'polypeptide(L)'
;MNQSTIVHEAYSFVCLGCGQGWERAYEIHHVTDLHGKQVCHYYFDGDRVPSPFSRPRCEHCEGARLRILPAGRVASAAPPPPKPRSHHWGLPRLTRR
;
A
#
# COMPACT_ATOMS: atom_id res chain seq x y z
N MET A 1 -13.93 4.94 33.00
CA MET A 1 -12.79 4.16 32.49
C MET A 1 -12.61 4.54 31.03
N ASN A 2 -11.65 5.39 30.69
CA ASN A 2 -11.34 5.70 29.29
C ASN A 2 -10.64 4.48 28.70
N GLN A 3 -11.35 3.74 27.85
CA GLN A 3 -10.81 2.58 27.15
C GLN A 3 -10.00 3.11 25.96
N SER A 4 -8.68 3.05 26.08
CA SER A 4 -7.78 3.27 24.95
C SER A 4 -7.32 1.92 24.41
N THR A 5 -7.70 1.58 23.19
CA THR A 5 -7.25 0.35 22.53
C THR A 5 -6.30 0.70 21.39
N ILE A 6 -5.21 -0.05 21.29
CA ILE A 6 -4.22 0.10 20.22
C ILE A 6 -4.42 -1.05 19.25
N VAL A 7 -4.56 -0.74 17.96
CA VAL A 7 -4.61 -1.73 16.88
C VAL A 7 -3.54 -1.44 15.85
N HIS A 8 -3.07 -2.49 15.17
CA HIS A 8 -2.08 -2.38 14.11
C HIS A 8 -2.76 -2.72 12.78
N GLU A 9 -2.81 -1.75 11.87
CA GLU A 9 -3.42 -1.93 10.56
C GLU A 9 -2.51 -1.43 9.46
N ALA A 10 -2.44 -2.17 8.37
CA ALA A 10 -1.71 -1.76 7.17
C ALA A 10 -2.67 -1.49 6.03
N TYR A 11 -2.32 -0.50 5.22
CA TYR A 11 -3.07 -0.14 4.03
C TYR A 11 -2.15 -0.04 2.82
N SER A 12 -2.73 -0.33 1.66
CA SER A 12 -2.08 -0.14 0.37
C SER A 12 -2.57 1.17 -0.25
N PHE A 13 -1.64 1.96 -0.76
CA PHE A 13 -1.90 3.24 -1.41
C PHE A 13 -1.50 3.17 -2.87
N VAL A 14 -2.28 3.82 -3.74
CA VAL A 14 -1.94 4.02 -5.15
C VAL A 14 -2.22 5.47 -5.52
N CYS A 15 -1.20 6.20 -5.97
CA CYS A 15 -1.36 7.54 -6.49
C CYS A 15 -1.98 7.49 -7.89
N LEU A 16 -3.12 8.15 -8.09
CA LEU A 16 -3.75 8.26 -9.41
C LEU A 16 -3.12 9.36 -10.29
N GLY A 17 -2.19 10.14 -9.74
CA GLY A 17 -1.43 11.15 -10.48
C GLY A 17 -0.15 10.58 -11.10
N CYS A 18 0.72 9.96 -10.30
CA CYS A 18 2.02 9.43 -10.76
C CYS A 18 2.06 7.90 -10.90
N GLY A 19 1.01 7.17 -10.49
CA GLY A 19 0.93 5.72 -10.62
C GLY A 19 1.69 4.92 -9.56
N GLN A 20 2.44 5.56 -8.66
CA GLN A 20 3.20 4.86 -7.62
C GLN A 20 2.27 4.21 -6.58
N GLY A 21 2.61 2.97 -6.20
CA GLY A 21 1.92 2.22 -5.16
C GLY A 21 2.87 1.84 -4.04
N TRP A 22 2.41 1.93 -2.79
CA TRP A 22 3.17 1.58 -1.60
C TRP A 22 2.26 1.07 -0.48
N GLU A 23 2.82 0.34 0.47
CA GLU A 23 2.11 -0.10 1.67
C GLU A 23 2.68 0.59 2.89
N ARG A 24 1.81 0.84 3.87
CA ARG A 24 2.21 1.44 5.14
C ARG A 24 1.43 0.81 6.28
N ALA A 25 2.15 0.43 7.32
CA ALA A 25 1.60 -0.06 8.58
C ALA A 25 1.47 1.10 9.57
N TYR A 26 0.34 1.15 10.27
CA TYR A 26 0.03 2.17 11.26
C TYR A 26 -0.28 1.52 12.59
N GLU A 27 0.11 2.21 13.66
CA GLU A 27 -0.45 2.00 14.98
C GLU A 27 -1.61 2.99 15.16
N ILE A 28 -2.79 2.48 15.50
CA ILE A 28 -4.02 3.27 15.62
C ILE A 28 -4.51 3.20 17.06
N HIS A 29 -4.49 4.35 17.73
CA HIS A 29 -5.00 4.49 19.09
C HIS A 29 -6.45 4.93 19.02
N HIS A 30 -7.37 4.06 19.39
CA HIS A 30 -8.74 4.43 19.69
C HIS A 30 -8.75 5.05 21.08
N VAL A 31 -9.11 6.33 21.19
CA VAL A 31 -9.22 7.02 22.47
C VAL A 31 -10.60 7.66 22.59
N THR A 32 -11.12 7.66 23.81
CA THR A 32 -12.30 8.46 24.14
C THR A 32 -11.83 9.81 24.66
N ASP A 33 -12.31 10.90 24.05
CA ASP A 33 -11.99 12.24 24.50
C ASP A 33 -12.73 12.62 25.80
N LEU A 34 -12.47 13.83 26.31
CA LEU A 34 -13.09 14.33 27.55
C LEU A 34 -14.60 14.55 27.44
N HIS A 35 -15.15 14.59 26.23
CA HIS A 35 -16.58 14.73 25.95
C HIS A 35 -17.25 13.37 25.70
N GLY A 36 -16.52 12.25 25.84
CA GLY A 36 -17.03 10.92 25.59
C GLY A 36 -17.05 10.52 24.10
N LYS A 37 -16.46 11.32 23.21
CA LYS A 37 -16.42 11.02 21.77
C LYS A 37 -15.23 10.13 21.44
N GLN A 38 -15.47 9.10 20.63
CA GLN A 38 -14.41 8.24 20.13
C GLN A 38 -13.63 8.95 19.01
N VAL A 39 -12.31 9.01 19.15
CA VAL A 39 -11.39 9.56 18.16
C VAL A 39 -10.24 8.58 17.93
N CYS A 40 -9.72 8.56 16.70
CA CYS A 40 -8.58 7.72 16.33
C CYS A 40 -7.34 8.59 16.14
N HIS A 41 -6.22 8.18 16.72
CA HIS A 41 -4.91 8.77 16.45
C HIS A 41 -4.05 7.77 15.70
N TYR A 42 -3.50 8.22 14.57
CA TYR A 42 -2.66 7.39 13.70
C TYR A 42 -1.20 7.69 13.99
N TYR A 43 -0.41 6.64 14.08
CA TYR A 43 1.03 6.70 14.23
C TYR A 43 1.70 5.88 13.14
N PHE A 44 2.81 6.39 12.62
CA PHE A 44 3.68 5.69 11.68
C PHE A 44 5.10 5.79 12.22
N ASP A 45 5.75 4.64 12.40
CA ASP A 45 7.10 4.56 12.97
C ASP A 45 7.25 5.29 14.33
N GLY A 46 6.20 5.22 15.15
CA GLY A 46 6.13 5.89 16.45
C GLY A 46 5.72 7.38 16.41
N ASP A 47 5.74 8.02 15.24
CA ASP A 47 5.38 9.42 15.08
C ASP A 47 3.89 9.62 14.79
N ARG A 48 3.30 10.64 15.43
CA ARG A 48 1.88 10.97 15.21
C ARG A 48 1.70 11.61 13.84
N VAL A 49 0.83 11.02 13.02
CA VAL A 49 0.56 11.45 11.65
C VAL A 49 -0.93 11.80 11.45
N PRO A 50 -1.27 12.61 10.43
CA PRO A 50 -2.65 12.81 10.03
C PRO A 50 -3.33 11.48 9.68
N SER A 51 -4.65 11.40 9.86
CA SER A 51 -5.39 10.23 9.41
C SER A 51 -5.23 10.05 7.88
N PRO A 52 -4.85 8.86 7.40
CA PRO A 52 -4.65 8.59 5.98
C PRO A 52 -5.94 8.78 5.16
N PHE A 53 -7.12 8.72 5.80
CA PHE A 53 -8.41 8.93 5.16
C PHE A 53 -8.81 10.40 5.05
N SER A 54 -8.28 11.25 5.94
CA SER A 54 -8.66 12.68 5.99
C SER A 54 -7.80 13.57 5.09
N ARG A 55 -6.50 13.26 4.98
CA ARG A 55 -5.52 14.08 4.25
C ARG A 55 -4.45 13.20 3.58
N PRO A 56 -4.83 12.31 2.66
CA PRO A 56 -3.86 11.49 1.94
C PRO A 56 -2.94 12.34 1.07
N ARG A 57 -1.63 12.07 1.09
CA ARG A 57 -0.64 12.66 0.18
C ARG A 57 0.28 11.59 -0.36
N CYS A 58 0.59 11.70 -1.65
CA CYS A 58 1.56 10.82 -2.29
C CYS A 58 2.96 11.16 -1.80
N GLU A 59 3.72 10.15 -1.38
CA GLU A 59 5.10 10.30 -0.89
C GLU A 59 6.10 10.62 -2.01
N HIS A 60 5.67 10.53 -3.27
CA HIS A 60 6.52 10.72 -4.44
C HIS A 60 6.23 12.01 -5.22
N CYS A 61 4.97 12.47 -5.25
CA CYS A 61 4.58 13.67 -6.00
C CYS A 61 3.69 14.64 -5.21
N GLU A 62 3.46 14.38 -3.92
CA GLU A 62 2.65 15.21 -3.00
C GLU A 62 1.17 15.39 -3.38
N GLY A 63 0.73 14.83 -4.50
CA GLY A 63 -0.66 14.88 -4.95
C GLY A 63 -1.62 14.19 -3.97
N ALA A 64 -2.86 14.69 -3.89
CA ALA A 64 -3.89 14.21 -2.97
C ALA A 64 -4.84 13.14 -3.55
N ARG A 65 -4.74 12.82 -4.84
CA ARG A 65 -5.55 11.78 -5.49
C ARG A 65 -4.95 10.40 -5.28
N LEU A 66 -5.29 9.78 -4.16
CA LEU A 66 -4.88 8.42 -3.82
C LEU A 66 -6.10 7.50 -3.80
N ARG A 67 -5.90 6.25 -4.23
CA ARG A 67 -6.73 5.11 -3.82
C ARG A 67 -6.10 4.46 -2.59
N ILE A 68 -6.92 4.18 -1.58
CA ILE A 68 -6.53 3.45 -0.38
C ILE A 68 -7.27 2.12 -0.40
N LEU A 69 -6.54 1.04 -0.18
CA LEU A 69 -7.03 -0.34 -0.23
C LEU A 69 -6.55 -1.08 1.03
N PRO A 70 -7.11 -2.26 1.34
CA PRO A 70 -6.52 -3.16 2.33
C PRO A 70 -5.06 -3.50 2.01
N ALA A 71 -4.29 -3.95 3.00
CA ALA A 71 -2.92 -4.42 2.82
C ALA A 71 -2.77 -5.52 1.74
N GLY A 72 -1.55 -5.72 1.25
CA GLY A 72 -1.19 -6.79 0.31
C GLY A 72 -1.54 -6.52 -1.16
N ARG A 73 -2.00 -5.31 -1.51
CA ARG A 73 -2.40 -4.98 -2.88
C ARG A 73 -1.25 -4.47 -3.74
N VAL A 74 -0.18 -3.93 -3.15
CA VAL A 74 0.98 -3.47 -3.93
C VAL A 74 1.84 -4.64 -4.35
N ALA A 75 2.14 -5.55 -3.43
CA ALA A 75 2.93 -6.75 -3.73
C ALA A 75 2.28 -7.60 -4.85
N SER A 76 0.95 -7.68 -4.84
CA SER A 76 0.17 -8.43 -5.85
C SER A 76 0.14 -7.77 -7.24
N ALA A 77 0.45 -6.47 -7.33
CA ALA A 77 0.48 -5.71 -8.58
C ALA A 77 1.85 -5.74 -9.28
N ALA A 78 2.88 -6.28 -8.63
CA ALA A 78 4.19 -6.43 -9.23
C ALA A 78 4.09 -7.30 -10.50
N PRO A 79 4.70 -6.87 -11.62
CA PRO A 79 4.69 -7.69 -12.82
C PRO A 79 5.34 -9.04 -12.52
N PRO A 80 4.79 -10.15 -13.04
CA PRO A 80 5.43 -11.45 -12.89
C PRO A 80 6.85 -11.36 -13.46
N PRO A 81 7.79 -12.20 -12.95
CA PRO A 81 9.14 -12.23 -13.50
C PRO A 81 9.07 -12.39 -15.03
N PRO A 82 9.98 -11.74 -15.77
CA PRO A 82 9.97 -11.83 -17.22
C PRO A 82 10.04 -13.32 -17.60
N LYS A 83 9.05 -13.80 -18.34
CA LYS A 83 9.10 -15.15 -18.91
C LYS A 83 10.42 -15.29 -19.68
N PRO A 84 11.19 -16.38 -19.49
CA PRO A 84 12.39 -16.58 -20.29
C PRO A 84 11.99 -16.50 -21.76
N ARG A 85 12.65 -15.62 -22.51
CA ARG A 85 12.45 -15.53 -23.95
C ARG A 85 12.81 -16.90 -24.50
N SER A 86 11.81 -17.65 -24.94
CA SER A 86 12.02 -18.86 -25.73
C SER A 86 12.69 -18.43 -27.02
N HIS A 87 14.02 -18.44 -27.04
CA HIS A 87 14.78 -18.49 -28.26
C HIS A 87 14.45 -19.84 -28.88
N HIS A 88 13.47 -19.87 -29.78
CA HIS A 88 13.32 -21.01 -30.67
C HIS A 88 14.60 -21.02 -31.52
N TRP A 89 15.60 -21.80 -31.10
CA TRP A 89 16.70 -22.10 -31.99
C TRP A 89 16.08 -22.99 -33.06
N GLY A 90 15.90 -22.44 -34.27
CA GLY A 90 15.42 -23.20 -35.40
C GLY A 90 16.32 -24.41 -35.59
N LEU A 91 15.85 -25.58 -35.19
CA LEU A 91 16.46 -26.84 -35.56
C LEU A 91 16.54 -26.84 -37.09
N PRO A 92 17.74 -26.91 -37.69
CA PRO A 92 17.81 -27.05 -39.14
C PRO A 92 17.08 -28.34 -39.49
N ARG A 93 16.12 -28.24 -40.44
CA ARG A 93 15.46 -29.41 -41.00
C ARG A 93 16.55 -30.29 -41.59
N LEU A 94 16.91 -31.36 -40.91
CA LEU A 94 17.69 -32.46 -41.48
C LEU A 94 16.81 -33.07 -42.58
N THR A 95 17.01 -32.61 -43.81
CA THR A 95 16.45 -33.27 -44.99
C THR A 95 17.11 -34.63 -45.10
N ARG A 96 16.35 -35.67 -44.75
CA ARG A 96 16.73 -37.07 -44.95
C ARG A 96 16.86 -37.30 -46.46
N ARG A 97 18.04 -37.71 -46.90
CA ARG A 97 18.33 -38.17 -48.26
C ARG A 97 18.20 -39.69 -48.32
#